data_AF-A0A7J7C609-F1
#
_entry.id   AF-A0A7J7C609-F1
#
_cell.length_a   1.000
_cell.length_b   1.000
_cell.length_c   1.000
_cell.angle_alpha   90.00
_cell.angle_beta   90.00
_cell.angle_gamma   90.00
#
_symmetry.space_group_name_H-M   'P 1'
#
loop_
_entity.id
_entity.type
_entity.pdbx_description
1 polymer ?
#
loop_
_entity_poly.entity_id
_entity_poly.type
_entity_poly.pdbx_seq_one_letter_code
_entity_poly.pdbx_strand_id
1 'polypeptide(L)'
;MLGGYVDFFMDPILADCYLKVKEELDKLLQKKLQDPSLDIFKEGKYLMLAVQELVSGDQCEGRFVFGRESKKPKVSSEDRFTKDGTNPKSLLQTLLMRAGHSPPKYKTKHLKTNEFRALVEFKGMQFVGKPKRNKQLAEKDAAIEALAWLTHTSDNVRDENDDSPPDVTNNMLKLLGKRRRSKGRPG
;
A
#
# COMPACT_ATOMS: atom_id res chain seq x y z
N MET A 1 -30.65 2.63 28.85
CA MET A 1 -30.05 2.52 27.51
C MET A 1 -29.81 3.95 27.03
N LEU A 2 -28.55 4.43 27.07
CA LEU A 2 -28.18 5.74 26.54
C LEU A 2 -28.28 5.63 25.02
N GLY A 3 -29.13 6.44 24.39
CA GLY A 3 -29.46 6.40 22.95
C GLY A 3 -28.30 6.70 22.00
N GLY A 4 -27.22 5.93 22.10
CA GLY A 4 -26.17 5.85 21.10
C GLY A 4 -26.63 4.95 19.97
N TYR A 5 -26.70 5.51 18.77
CA TYR A 5 -26.89 4.72 17.55
C TYR A 5 -25.56 4.06 17.17
N VAL A 6 -25.63 2.82 16.69
CA VAL A 6 -24.49 2.17 16.05
C VAL A 6 -24.43 2.72 14.62
N ASP A 7 -23.52 3.66 14.38
CA ASP A 7 -23.24 4.13 13.02
C ASP A 7 -22.46 3.04 12.27
N PHE A 8 -23.10 2.48 11.25
CA PHE A 8 -22.44 1.59 10.30
C PHE A 8 -21.77 2.45 9.23
N PHE A 9 -20.43 2.47 9.23
CA PHE A 9 -19.63 3.24 8.28
C PHE A 9 -19.51 2.52 6.93
N MET A 10 -20.64 2.14 6.34
CA MET A 10 -20.70 1.25 5.19
C MET A 10 -21.75 1.73 4.20
N ASP A 11 -21.45 1.60 2.91
CA ASP A 11 -22.41 1.93 1.86
C ASP A 11 -23.65 1.01 1.97
N PRO A 12 -24.89 1.54 1.85
CA PRO A 12 -26.10 0.73 2.01
C PRO A 12 -26.17 -0.49 1.07
N ILE A 13 -25.68 -0.36 -0.16
CA ILE A 13 -25.68 -1.47 -1.14
C ILE A 13 -24.69 -2.55 -0.69
N LEU A 14 -23.55 -2.13 -0.14
CA LEU A 14 -22.57 -3.04 0.42
C LEU A 14 -23.15 -3.73 1.67
N ALA A 15 -23.87 -3.01 2.54
CA ALA A 15 -24.50 -3.59 3.72
C ALA A 15 -25.52 -4.67 3.33
N ASP A 16 -26.36 -4.40 2.33
CA ASP A 16 -27.30 -5.39 1.78
C ASP A 16 -26.58 -6.62 1.23
N CYS A 17 -25.42 -6.44 0.59
CA CYS A 17 -24.61 -7.55 0.09
C CYS A 17 -24.12 -8.44 1.25
N TYR A 18 -23.60 -7.84 2.33
CA TYR A 18 -23.15 -8.59 3.50
C TYR A 18 -24.29 -9.35 4.17
N LEU A 19 -25.47 -8.74 4.29
CA LEU A 19 -26.66 -9.40 4.84
C LEU A 19 -27.05 -10.63 4.01
N LYS A 20 -27.06 -10.52 2.69
CA LYS A 20 -27.35 -11.65 1.79
C LYS A 20 -26.34 -12.77 1.92
N VAL A 21 -25.05 -12.44 1.96
CA VAL A 21 -23.98 -13.44 2.13
C VAL A 21 -24.13 -14.16 3.48
N LYS A 22 -24.44 -13.42 4.55
CA LYS A 22 -24.71 -14.00 5.87
C LYS A 22 -25.91 -14.96 5.82
N GLU A 23 -27.04 -14.55 5.22
CA GLU A 23 -28.24 -15.40 5.12
C GLU A 23 -27.97 -16.72 4.39
N GLU A 24 -27.23 -16.67 3.27
CA GLU A 24 -26.88 -17.87 2.53
C GLU A 24 -25.89 -18.75 3.30
N LEU A 25 -24.95 -18.16 4.04
CA LEU A 25 -24.02 -18.90 4.89
C LEU A 25 -24.76 -19.62 6.01
N ASP A 26 -25.70 -18.93 6.67
CA ASP A 26 -26.53 -19.52 7.72
C ASP A 26 -27.31 -20.73 7.19
N LYS A 27 -27.90 -20.63 5.98
CA LYS A 27 -28.60 -21.75 5.33
C LYS A 27 -27.66 -22.94 5.07
N LEU A 28 -26.45 -22.68 4.58
CA LEU A 28 -25.46 -23.73 4.31
C LEU A 28 -25.00 -24.42 5.59
N LEU A 29 -24.76 -23.65 6.67
CA LEU A 29 -24.40 -24.19 7.97
C LEU A 29 -25.52 -25.03 8.56
N GLN A 30 -26.79 -24.59 8.45
CA GLN A 30 -27.93 -25.39 8.88
C GLN A 30 -28.01 -26.74 8.16
N LYS A 31 -27.77 -26.77 6.83
CA LYS A 31 -27.69 -28.03 6.08
C LYS A 31 -26.56 -28.93 6.58
N LYS A 32 -25.38 -28.36 6.86
CA LYS A 32 -24.24 -29.10 7.44
C LYS A 32 -24.52 -29.65 8.84
N LEU A 33 -25.30 -28.94 9.65
CA LEU A 33 -25.71 -29.41 10.97
C LEU A 33 -26.70 -30.58 10.88
N GLN A 34 -27.57 -30.57 9.86
CA GLN A 34 -28.50 -31.68 9.60
C GLN A 34 -27.79 -32.89 8.97
N ASP A 35 -26.82 -32.66 8.08
CA ASP A 35 -25.98 -33.69 7.48
C ASP A 35 -24.49 -33.40 7.73
N PRO A 36 -23.90 -34.02 8.77
CA PRO A 36 -22.49 -33.86 9.10
C PRO A 36 -21.53 -34.33 8.00
N SER A 37 -21.97 -35.12 7.02
CA SER A 37 -21.13 -35.59 5.90
C SER A 37 -21.00 -34.57 4.76
N LEU A 38 -21.90 -33.58 4.72
CA LEU A 38 -21.95 -32.56 3.67
C LEU A 38 -20.66 -31.73 3.59
N ASP A 39 -20.05 -31.61 2.42
CA ASP A 39 -18.84 -30.78 2.25
C ASP A 39 -19.23 -29.34 1.87
N ILE A 40 -19.15 -28.43 2.84
CA ILE A 40 -19.51 -27.01 2.68
C ILE A 40 -18.66 -26.29 1.64
N PHE A 41 -17.42 -26.74 1.39
CA PHE A 41 -16.54 -26.12 0.40
C PHE A 41 -16.86 -26.56 -1.03
N LYS A 42 -17.49 -27.74 -1.20
CA LYS A 42 -17.98 -28.19 -2.51
C LYS A 42 -19.37 -27.63 -2.81
N GLU A 43 -20.31 -27.80 -1.88
CA GLU A 43 -21.70 -27.36 -2.04
C GLU A 43 -21.80 -25.83 -2.10
N GLY A 44 -21.06 -25.15 -1.22
CA GLY A 44 -21.05 -23.70 -1.08
C GLY A 44 -19.85 -23.01 -1.73
N LYS A 45 -19.22 -23.59 -2.76
CA LYS A 45 -17.91 -23.14 -3.28
C LYS A 45 -17.77 -21.62 -3.42
N TYR A 46 -18.67 -20.98 -4.15
CA TYR A 46 -18.61 -19.52 -4.38
C TYR A 46 -18.97 -18.70 -3.15
N LEU A 47 -19.90 -19.20 -2.35
CA LEU A 47 -20.29 -18.56 -1.09
C LEU A 47 -19.13 -18.58 -0.09
N MET A 48 -18.45 -19.71 0.07
CA MET A 48 -17.28 -19.85 0.94
C MET A 48 -16.12 -18.97 0.47
N LEU A 49 -15.90 -18.85 -0.85
CA LEU A 49 -14.92 -17.90 -1.40
C LEU A 49 -15.28 -16.44 -1.08
N ALA A 50 -16.56 -16.07 -1.23
CA ALA A 50 -17.03 -14.73 -0.89
C ALA A 50 -16.87 -14.45 0.61
N VAL A 51 -17.24 -15.40 1.47
CA VAL A 51 -17.05 -15.29 2.93
C VAL A 51 -15.57 -15.17 3.28
N GLN A 52 -14.70 -15.97 2.65
CA GLN A 52 -13.26 -15.89 2.83
C GLN A 52 -12.73 -14.50 2.46
N GLU A 53 -13.14 -13.94 1.33
CA GLU A 53 -12.75 -12.59 0.89
C GLU A 53 -13.20 -11.53 1.92
N LEU A 54 -14.45 -11.62 2.39
CA LEU A 54 -15.01 -10.67 3.36
C LEU A 54 -14.26 -10.70 4.70
N VAL A 55 -13.96 -11.89 5.21
CA VAL A 55 -13.22 -12.06 6.47
C VAL A 55 -11.75 -11.65 6.31
N SER A 56 -11.14 -11.96 5.16
CA SER A 56 -9.74 -11.56 4.88
C SER A 56 -9.60 -10.04 4.76
N GLY A 57 -10.64 -9.35 4.30
CA GLY A 57 -10.69 -7.88 4.29
C GLY A 57 -10.98 -7.24 5.65
N ASP A 58 -11.35 -8.01 6.68
CA ASP A 58 -11.66 -7.46 7.99
C ASP A 58 -10.39 -7.13 8.79
N GLN A 59 -10.00 -5.86 8.74
CA GLN A 59 -8.88 -5.31 9.52
C GLN A 59 -9.17 -5.18 11.02
N CYS A 60 -10.39 -5.49 11.48
CA CYS A 60 -10.78 -5.37 12.88
C CYS A 60 -10.72 -6.70 13.64
N GLU A 61 -10.43 -7.83 12.98
CA GLU A 61 -10.46 -9.17 13.60
C GLU A 61 -11.80 -9.45 14.33
N GLY A 62 -12.92 -8.93 13.83
CA GLY A 62 -14.23 -9.02 14.49
C GLY A 62 -14.40 -8.14 15.74
N ARG A 63 -13.50 -7.20 16.02
CA ARG A 63 -13.63 -6.24 17.14
C ARG A 63 -14.46 -5.02 16.73
N PHE A 64 -15.33 -4.57 17.63
CA PHE A 64 -16.04 -3.30 17.47
C PHE A 64 -15.09 -2.14 17.77
N VAL A 65 -14.71 -1.38 16.74
CA VAL A 65 -13.83 -0.21 16.87
C VAL A 65 -14.65 1.07 16.69
N PHE A 66 -14.78 1.86 17.76
CA PHE A 66 -15.41 3.18 17.70
C PHE A 66 -14.48 4.20 17.03
N GLY A 67 -15.05 5.14 16.27
CA GLY A 67 -14.31 6.30 15.73
C GLY A 67 -13.49 6.04 14.46
N ARG A 68 -13.74 4.95 13.71
CA ARG A 68 -13.17 4.80 12.37
C ARG A 68 -13.89 5.72 11.38
N GLU A 69 -13.22 6.77 10.93
CA GLU A 69 -13.63 7.50 9.73
C GLU A 69 -13.49 6.57 8.52
N SER A 70 -14.55 6.40 7.73
CA SER A 70 -14.48 5.67 6.46
C SER A 70 -13.55 6.43 5.52
N LYS A 71 -12.28 6.02 5.47
CA LYS A 71 -11.34 6.52 4.47
C LYS A 71 -11.89 6.09 3.12
N LYS A 72 -12.60 7.00 2.42
CA LYS A 72 -12.85 6.86 0.99
C LYS A 72 -11.52 6.49 0.34
N PRO A 73 -11.50 5.55 -0.63
CA PRO A 73 -10.27 5.17 -1.30
C PRO A 73 -9.67 6.43 -1.91
N LYS A 74 -8.62 6.97 -1.27
CA LYS A 74 -7.88 8.10 -1.80
C LYS A 74 -7.07 7.56 -2.97
N VAL A 75 -7.59 7.78 -4.17
CA VAL A 75 -6.80 7.72 -5.39
C VAL A 75 -5.78 8.85 -5.31
N SER A 76 -4.62 8.60 -4.70
CA SER A 76 -3.36 9.28 -5.00
C SER A 76 -2.25 8.77 -4.09
N SER A 77 -1.30 8.10 -4.72
CA SER A 77 0.05 7.79 -4.27
C SER A 77 0.91 9.01 -3.90
N GLU A 78 0.32 10.20 -3.73
CA GLU A 78 1.07 11.46 -3.55
C GLU A 78 1.55 11.66 -2.11
N ASP A 79 0.94 11.01 -1.11
CA ASP A 79 1.18 11.35 0.31
C ASP A 79 2.09 10.39 1.09
N ARG A 80 2.52 9.25 0.55
CA ARG A 80 3.35 8.29 1.33
C ARG A 80 4.73 8.86 1.70
N PHE A 81 5.29 9.74 0.87
CA PHE A 81 6.64 10.29 1.05
C PHE A 81 6.66 11.68 1.69
N THR A 82 5.50 12.23 2.05
CA THR A 82 5.32 13.56 2.65
C THR A 82 4.65 13.53 4.02
N LYS A 83 4.03 12.40 4.41
CA LYS A 83 3.21 12.25 5.64
C LYS A 83 3.97 12.48 6.95
N ASP A 84 5.23 12.09 7.02
CA ASP A 84 6.07 12.22 8.23
C ASP A 84 6.84 13.55 8.30
N GLY A 85 6.45 14.55 7.51
CA GLY A 85 7.19 15.83 7.42
C GLY A 85 8.57 15.71 6.77
N THR A 86 8.92 14.52 6.26
CA THR A 86 10.20 14.26 5.61
C THR A 86 10.19 14.81 4.19
N ASN A 87 11.23 15.57 3.82
CA ASN A 87 11.36 16.11 2.48
C ASN A 87 11.77 15.00 1.49
N PRO A 88 11.02 14.75 0.40
CA PRO A 88 11.33 13.69 -0.58
C PRO A 88 12.75 13.77 -1.14
N LYS A 89 13.31 14.98 -1.28
CA LYS A 89 14.68 15.18 -1.75
C LYS A 89 15.72 14.67 -0.76
N SER A 90 15.54 14.95 0.54
CA SER A 90 16.47 14.51 1.57
C SER A 90 16.35 13.01 1.83
N LEU A 91 15.13 12.46 1.73
CA LEU A 91 14.88 11.02 1.82
C LEU A 91 15.60 10.27 0.69
N LEU A 92 15.39 10.68 -0.57
CA LEU A 92 16.04 10.06 -1.72
C LEU A 92 17.57 10.13 -1.62
N GLN A 93 18.11 11.29 -1.23
CA GLN A 93 19.55 11.44 -1.03
C GLN A 93 20.07 10.50 0.06
N THR A 94 19.37 10.41 1.19
CA THR A 94 19.76 9.54 2.31
C THR A 94 19.75 8.06 1.91
N LEU A 95 18.71 7.62 1.19
CA LEU A 95 18.61 6.24 0.70
C LEU A 95 19.76 5.90 -0.26
N LEU A 96 20.09 6.79 -1.18
CA LEU A 96 21.19 6.59 -2.12
C LEU A 96 22.55 6.54 -1.42
N MET A 97 22.82 7.47 -0.51
CA MET A 97 24.07 7.50 0.25
C MET A 97 24.22 6.30 1.16
N ARG A 98 23.14 5.86 1.83
CA ARG A 98 23.14 4.65 2.67
C ARG A 98 23.40 3.38 1.87
N ALA A 99 23.00 3.36 0.61
CA ALA A 99 23.31 2.30 -0.33
C ALA A 99 24.69 2.44 -1.02
N GLY A 100 25.51 3.40 -0.60
CA GLY A 100 26.85 3.63 -1.14
C GLY A 100 26.88 4.29 -2.52
N HIS A 101 25.78 4.87 -2.98
CA HIS A 101 25.70 5.57 -4.26
C HIS A 101 25.99 7.06 -4.13
N SER A 102 26.39 7.65 -5.24
CA SER A 102 26.52 9.11 -5.37
C SER A 102 25.16 9.80 -5.17
N PRO A 103 25.14 11.03 -4.62
CA PRO A 103 23.91 11.79 -4.44
C PRO A 103 23.19 12.06 -5.77
N PRO A 104 21.84 12.20 -5.75
CA PRO A 104 21.04 12.41 -6.95
C PRO A 104 21.27 13.81 -7.54
N LYS A 105 21.34 13.90 -8.86
CA LYS A 105 21.51 15.17 -9.60
C LYS A 105 20.17 15.65 -10.15
N TYR A 106 19.81 16.90 -9.88
CA TYR A 106 18.57 17.51 -10.36
C TYR A 106 18.83 18.45 -11.53
N LYS A 107 18.01 18.36 -12.58
CA LYS A 107 18.01 19.25 -13.74
C LYS A 107 16.59 19.76 -13.95
N THR A 108 16.39 21.06 -13.87
CA THR A 108 15.06 21.68 -14.02
C THR A 108 15.00 22.52 -15.29
N LYS A 109 13.95 22.34 -16.08
CA LYS A 109 13.66 23.11 -17.30
C LYS A 109 12.40 23.94 -17.11
N HIS A 110 12.44 25.19 -17.56
CA HIS A 110 11.26 26.03 -17.67
C HIS A 110 10.54 25.73 -19.00
N LEU A 111 9.23 25.50 -18.93
CA LEU A 111 8.38 25.20 -20.06
C LEU A 111 7.72 26.48 -20.59
N LYS A 112 7.26 26.44 -21.84
CA LYS A 112 6.52 27.55 -22.47
C LYS A 112 5.19 27.86 -21.77
N THR A 113 4.69 26.94 -20.95
CA THR A 113 3.44 27.06 -20.17
C THR A 113 3.62 27.80 -18.84
N ASN A 114 4.77 28.46 -18.60
CA ASN A 114 5.15 29.05 -17.30
C ASN A 114 5.24 28.03 -16.15
N GLU A 115 5.55 26.78 -16.48
CA GLU A 115 5.74 25.70 -15.52
C GLU A 115 7.18 25.20 -15.54
N PHE A 116 7.60 24.59 -14.45
CA PHE A 116 8.90 23.94 -14.30
C PHE A 116 8.72 22.43 -14.36
N ARG A 117 9.60 21.75 -15.10
CA ARG A 117 9.71 20.30 -15.11
C ARG A 117 11.10 19.90 -14.68
N ALA A 118 11.20 19.08 -13.65
CA ALA A 118 12.48 18.61 -13.14
C ALA A 118 12.72 17.15 -13.52
N LEU A 119 13.99 16.82 -13.66
CA LEU A 119 14.52 15.49 -13.87
C LEU A 119 15.52 15.22 -12.75
N VAL A 120 15.46 14.02 -12.17
CA VAL A 120 16.44 13.53 -11.20
C VAL A 120 17.20 12.35 -11.78
N GLU A 121 18.52 12.37 -11.64
CA GLU A 121 19.45 11.39 -12.20
C GLU A 121 20.34 10.78 -11.12
N PHE A 122 20.36 9.45 -11.03
CA PHE A 122 21.26 8.70 -10.15
C PHE A 122 21.51 7.31 -10.73
N LYS A 123 22.74 6.78 -10.58
CA LYS A 123 23.11 5.43 -11.07
C LYS A 123 22.76 5.19 -12.56
N GLY A 124 22.84 6.23 -13.40
CA GLY A 124 22.46 6.17 -14.82
C GLY A 124 20.95 6.10 -15.09
N MET A 125 20.12 6.14 -14.05
CA MET A 125 18.66 6.22 -14.16
C MET A 125 18.22 7.68 -14.17
N GLN A 126 17.15 7.97 -14.89
CA GLN A 126 16.57 9.32 -14.98
C GLN A 126 15.06 9.24 -14.76
N PHE A 127 14.55 10.04 -13.83
CA PHE A 127 13.13 10.14 -13.51
C PHE A 127 12.65 11.57 -13.73
N VAL A 128 11.52 11.72 -14.40
CA VAL A 128 10.97 13.02 -14.80
C VAL A 128 9.68 13.27 -14.02
N GLY A 129 9.68 14.36 -13.23
CA GLY A 129 8.49 14.80 -12.53
C GLY A 129 7.43 15.41 -13.46
N LYS A 130 6.21 15.51 -12.94
CA LYS A 130 5.12 16.30 -13.52
C LYS A 130 5.51 17.78 -13.55
N PRO A 131 5.02 18.55 -14.54
CA PRO A 131 5.15 20.00 -14.54
C PRO A 131 4.53 20.61 -13.28
N LYS A 132 5.22 21.57 -12.65
CA LYS A 132 4.73 22.31 -11.48
C LYS A 132 5.03 23.80 -11.62
N ARG A 133 4.25 24.62 -10.95
CA ARG A 133 4.36 26.10 -11.00
C ARG A 133 5.66 26.66 -10.39
N ASN A 134 6.38 25.88 -9.59
CA ASN A 134 7.61 26.32 -8.93
C ASN A 134 8.75 25.32 -9.15
N LYS A 135 9.97 25.81 -9.38
CA LYS A 135 11.20 25.01 -9.53
C LYS A 135 11.36 23.99 -8.41
N GLN A 136 11.18 24.41 -7.15
CA GLN A 136 11.34 23.52 -6.00
C GLN A 136 10.27 22.43 -5.95
N LEU A 137 9.04 22.74 -6.33
CA LEU A 137 7.94 21.76 -6.37
C LEU A 137 8.17 20.73 -7.49
N ALA A 138 8.69 21.17 -8.64
CA ALA A 138 9.04 20.26 -9.73
C ALA A 138 10.15 19.27 -9.31
N GLU A 139 11.18 19.75 -8.61
CA GLU A 139 12.26 18.90 -8.09
C GLU A 139 11.75 17.91 -7.02
N LYS A 140 10.83 18.33 -6.16
CA LYS A 140 10.16 17.45 -5.20
C LYS A 140 9.37 16.35 -5.91
N ASP A 141 8.59 16.71 -6.93
CA ASP A 141 7.78 15.77 -7.70
C ASP A 141 8.66 14.74 -8.43
N ALA A 142 9.77 15.17 -9.05
CA ALA A 142 10.75 14.26 -9.64
C ALA A 142 11.37 13.30 -8.60
N ALA A 143 11.60 13.77 -7.36
CA ALA A 143 12.07 12.91 -6.28
C ALA A 143 11.01 11.90 -5.83
N ILE A 144 9.73 12.26 -5.84
CA ILE A 144 8.62 11.34 -5.54
C ILE A 144 8.55 10.24 -6.59
N GLU A 145 8.66 10.56 -7.88
CA GLU A 145 8.69 9.55 -8.96
C GLU A 145 9.87 8.58 -8.81
N ALA A 146 11.05 9.10 -8.46
CA ALA A 146 12.21 8.26 -8.16
C ALA A 146 12.01 7.38 -6.92
N LEU A 147 11.46 7.93 -5.84
CA LEU A 147 11.17 7.18 -4.62
C LEU A 147 10.12 6.11 -4.87
N ALA A 148 9.03 6.45 -5.58
CA ALA A 148 8.02 5.51 -5.99
C ALA A 148 8.64 4.36 -6.78
N TRP A 149 9.57 4.62 -7.70
CA TRP A 149 10.31 3.56 -8.40
C TRP A 149 11.18 2.70 -7.49
N LEU A 150 11.86 3.32 -6.53
CA LEU A 150 12.64 2.61 -5.53
C LEU A 150 11.77 1.76 -4.61
N THR A 151 10.55 2.19 -4.32
CA THR A 151 9.64 1.55 -3.38
C THR A 151 8.46 0.85 -4.05
N HIS A 152 8.43 0.77 -5.39
CA HIS A 152 7.42 0.01 -6.12
C HIS A 152 7.65 -1.44 -5.70
N THR A 153 6.84 -1.87 -4.74
CA THR A 153 6.60 -3.26 -4.41
C THR A 153 6.23 -3.91 -5.74
N SER A 154 7.00 -4.91 -6.17
CA SER A 154 6.52 -5.85 -7.19
C SER A 154 5.08 -6.19 -6.82
N ASP A 155 4.15 -5.95 -7.74
CA ASP A 155 2.72 -6.25 -7.57
C ASP A 155 2.54 -7.60 -6.89
N ASN A 156 2.29 -7.54 -5.60
CA ASN A 156 1.86 -8.61 -4.72
C ASN A 156 1.42 -7.87 -3.47
N VAL A 157 0.11 -7.63 -3.44
CA VAL A 157 -0.75 -7.42 -2.28
C VAL A 157 0.03 -7.43 -0.96
N ARG A 158 0.24 -6.25 -0.37
CA ARG A 158 0.74 -6.13 1.00
C ARG A 158 -0.30 -5.39 1.82
N ASP A 159 -0.84 -6.13 2.77
CA ASP A 159 -1.60 -5.66 3.91
C ASP A 159 -0.94 -4.43 4.55
N GLU A 160 -1.72 -3.38 4.76
CA GLU A 160 -1.30 -2.15 5.45
C GLU A 160 -1.41 -2.26 6.99
N ASN A 161 -1.24 -3.46 7.57
CA ASN A 161 -1.20 -3.67 9.03
C ASN A 161 0.10 -4.31 9.54
N ASP A 162 1.15 -4.33 8.73
CA ASP A 162 2.46 -4.80 9.18
C ASP A 162 3.26 -3.61 9.73
N ASP A 163 3.36 -3.52 11.07
CA ASP A 163 4.27 -2.63 11.80
C ASP A 163 5.75 -3.07 11.64
N SER A 164 6.02 -3.88 10.62
CA SER A 164 7.36 -4.30 10.25
C SER A 164 8.17 -3.14 9.68
N PRO A 165 9.50 -3.15 9.90
CA PRO A 165 10.41 -2.18 9.29
C PRO A 165 10.17 -2.10 7.78
N PRO A 166 10.27 -0.91 7.17
CA PRO A 166 9.94 -0.71 5.76
C PRO A 166 10.67 -1.75 4.90
N ASP A 167 9.89 -2.63 4.28
CA ASP A 167 10.45 -3.74 3.54
C ASP A 167 11.23 -3.23 2.33
N VAL A 168 12.49 -3.63 2.28
CA VAL A 168 13.47 -3.17 1.31
C VAL A 168 13.14 -3.85 -0.02
N THR A 169 12.48 -3.14 -0.94
CA THR A 169 12.06 -3.70 -2.24
C THR A 169 13.21 -4.33 -3.02
N ASN A 170 12.89 -5.19 -4.00
CA ASN A 170 13.88 -5.75 -4.94
C ASN A 170 14.71 -4.67 -5.66
N ASN A 171 14.13 -3.51 -5.95
CA ASN A 171 14.85 -2.38 -6.55
C ASN A 171 15.79 -1.71 -5.54
N MET A 172 15.36 -1.53 -4.28
CA MET A 172 16.24 -1.11 -3.18
C MET A 172 17.34 -2.13 -2.89
N LEU A 173 17.07 -3.44 -2.91
CA LEU A 173 18.05 -4.52 -2.71
C LEU A 173 19.10 -4.53 -3.84
N LYS A 174 18.68 -4.29 -5.10
CA LYS A 174 19.58 -4.09 -6.25
C LYS A 174 20.47 -2.85 -6.10
N LEU A 175 20.04 -1.85 -5.31
CA LEU A 175 20.85 -0.67 -4.96
C LEU A 175 21.77 -0.95 -3.77
N LEU A 176 21.28 -1.59 -2.71
CA LEU A 176 22.04 -1.89 -1.50
C LEU A 176 23.12 -2.96 -1.69
N GLY A 177 23.11 -3.67 -2.84
CA GLY A 177 24.04 -4.74 -3.14
C GLY A 177 23.74 -5.99 -2.32
N LYS A 178 23.88 -7.18 -2.91
CA LYS A 178 23.83 -8.44 -2.17
C LYS A 178 24.79 -8.33 -0.98
N ARG A 179 24.27 -8.34 0.26
CA ARG A 179 25.07 -8.64 1.45
C ARG A 179 25.90 -9.87 1.09
N ARG A 180 27.23 -9.71 0.95
CA ARG A 180 28.15 -10.85 0.90
C ARG A 180 27.83 -11.66 2.15
N ARG A 181 27.18 -12.83 2.00
CA ARG A 181 27.14 -13.84 3.06
C ARG A 181 28.61 -14.04 3.45
N SER A 182 28.97 -13.64 4.65
CA SER A 182 30.26 -13.96 5.23
C SER A 182 30.40 -15.47 5.15
N LYS A 183 31.37 -15.93 4.36
CA LYS A 183 31.85 -17.32 4.46
C LYS A 183 32.30 -17.47 5.90
N GLY A 184 31.56 -18.26 6.69
CA GLY A 184 32.05 -18.74 7.97
C GLY A 184 33.40 -19.41 7.73
N ARG A 185 34.43 -18.95 8.44
CA ARG A 185 35.70 -19.67 8.53
C ARG A 185 35.45 -20.96 9.30
N PRO A 186 35.88 -22.13 8.80
CA PRO A 186 36.08 -23.28 9.67
C PRO A 186 37.37 -23.02 10.46
N GLY A 187 37.27 -23.04 11.78
CA GLY A 187 38.37 -23.08 12.73
C GLY A 187 37.99 -24.06 13.80
#